data_AF-A0A3C0QRA9-F1
#
_entry.id   AF-A0A3C0QRA9-F1
#
_cell.length_a   1.000
_cell.length_b   1.000
_cell.length_c   1.000
_cell.angle_alpha   90.00
_cell.angle_beta   90.00
_cell.angle_gamma   90.00
#
_symmetry.space_group_name_H-M   'P 1'
#
loop_
_entity.id
_entity.type
_entity.pdbx_description
1 polymer ?
#
loop_
_entity_poly.entity_id
_entity_poly.type
_entity_poly.pdbx_seq_one_letter_code
_entity_poly.pdbx_strand_id
1 'polypeptide(L)' 'MFKIAKGYDSISKTIRIPEPVLKRLETLAMENNISLNQLINQCIRFALENLYIEHADRE' A
#
# COMPACT_ATOMS: atom_id res chain seq x y z
N MET A 1 2.64 17.69 -28.17
CA MET A 1 1.49 16.77 -28.21
C MET A 1 1.25 16.29 -26.79
N PHE A 2 0.12 16.67 -26.17
CA PHE A 2 -0.20 16.31 -24.79
C PHE A 2 -0.63 14.83 -24.75
N LYS A 3 0.18 13.96 -24.15
CA LYS A 3 -0.16 12.54 -23.96
C LYS A 3 -0.83 12.39 -22.61
N ILE A 4 -2.13 12.11 -22.60
CA ILE A 4 -2.86 11.73 -21.40
C ILE A 4 -2.31 10.36 -20.96
N ALA A 5 -1.63 10.31 -19.82
CA ALA A 5 -1.22 9.05 -19.22
C ALA A 5 -2.50 8.25 -18.91
N LYS A 6 -2.63 7.05 -19.49
CA LYS A 6 -3.68 6.11 -19.07
C LYS A 6 -3.47 5.88 -17.57
N GLY A 7 -4.50 6.14 -16.78
CA GLY A 7 -4.47 5.95 -15.34
C GLY A 7 -3.97 4.54 -14.99
N TYR A 8 -3.31 4.42 -13.85
CA TYR A 8 -2.78 3.14 -13.37
C TYR A 8 -3.93 2.14 -13.19
N ASP A 9 -3.76 0.92 -13.69
CA ASP A 9 -4.71 -0.17 -13.45
C ASP A 9 -4.68 -0.55 -11.95
N SER A 10 -5.81 -0.36 -11.27
CA SER A 10 -5.99 -0.75 -9.87
C SER A 10 -7.17 -1.70 -9.74
N ILE A 11 -6.99 -2.79 -9.00
CA ILE A 11 -8.07 -3.74 -8.69
C ILE A 11 -8.50 -3.53 -7.25
N SER A 12 -9.81 -3.39 -7.02
CA SER A 12 -10.36 -3.35 -5.66
C SER A 12 -10.32 -4.74 -5.01
N LYS A 13 -9.79 -4.81 -3.80
CA LYS A 13 -9.70 -6.03 -3.00
C LYS A 13 -10.09 -5.74 -1.55
N THR A 14 -10.93 -6.59 -0.99
CA THR A 14 -11.30 -6.53 0.44
C THR A 14 -10.29 -7.31 1.27
N ILE A 15 -9.71 -6.67 2.29
CA ILE A 15 -8.82 -7.30 3.26
C ILE A 15 -9.34 -7.07 4.68
N ARG A 16 -9.03 -7.97 5.61
CA ARG A 16 -9.31 -7.78 7.04
C ARG A 16 -8.09 -7.18 7.73
N ILE A 17 -8.27 -6.03 8.37
CA ILE A 17 -7.23 -5.32 9.12
C ILE A 17 -7.68 -5.28 10.60
N PRO A 18 -6.82 -5.58 11.58
CA PRO A 18 -7.15 -5.40 12.99
C PRO A 18 -7.55 -3.95 13.29
N GLU A 19 -8.63 -3.75 14.05
CA GLU A 19 -9.14 -2.41 14.41
C GLU A 19 -8.07 -1.43 14.93
N PRO A 20 -7.17 -1.81 15.88
CA PRO A 20 -6.16 -0.86 16.36
C PRO A 20 -5.16 -0.44 15.28
N VAL A 21 -4.89 -1.31 14.31
CA VAL A 21 -4.02 -1.00 13.17
C VAL A 21 -4.73 -0.05 12.21
N LEU A 22 -6.01 -0.31 11.92
CA LEU A 22 -6.81 0.54 11.05
C LEU A 22 -6.91 1.98 11.59
N LYS A 23 -7.23 2.15 12.88
CA LYS A 23 -7.31 3.47 13.52
C LYS A 23 -6.01 4.26 13.41
N ARG A 24 -4.86 3.58 13.54
CA ARG A 24 -3.54 4.21 13.40
C ARG A 24 -3.29 4.63 11.95
N LEU A 25 -3.65 3.80 10.98
CA LEU A 25 -3.54 4.15 9.55
C LEU A 25 -4.45 5.33 9.18
N GLU A 26 -5.68 5.37 9.68
CA GLU A 26 -6.61 6.48 9.45
C GLU A 26 -6.09 7.79 10.01
N THR A 27 -5.54 7.76 11.23
CA THR A 27 -4.90 8.94 11.86
C THR A 27 -3.73 9.44 11.01
N LEU A 28 -2.82 8.54 10.61
CA LEU A 28 -1.68 8.90 9.76
C LEU A 28 -2.11 9.45 8.40
N ALA A 29 -3.13 8.87 7.77
CA ALA A 29 -3.66 9.33 6.49
C ALA A 29 -4.24 10.75 6.62
N MET A 30 -4.98 11.01 7.70
CA MET A 30 -5.53 12.33 8.02
C MET A 30 -4.42 13.36 8.26
N GLU A 31 -3.44 13.06 9.12
CA GLU A 31 -2.32 13.95 9.44
C GLU A 31 -1.49 14.31 8.21
N ASN A 32 -1.38 13.40 7.25
CA ASN A 32 -0.63 13.60 6.00
C ASN A 32 -1.50 14.06 4.82
N ASN A 33 -2.79 14.32 5.05
CA ASN A 33 -3.75 14.75 4.03
C ASN A 33 -3.75 13.86 2.77
N ILE A 34 -3.72 12.54 2.96
CA ILE A 34 -3.81 11.52 1.90
C ILE A 34 -4.96 10.56 2.18
N SER A 35 -5.45 9.87 1.14
CA SER A 35 -6.45 8.82 1.36
C SER A 35 -5.86 7.60 2.04
N LEU A 36 -6.69 6.88 2.82
CA LEU A 36 -6.29 5.62 3.44
C LEU A 36 -5.76 4.61 2.42
N ASN A 37 -6.37 4.52 1.24
CA ASN A 37 -5.90 3.65 0.16
C ASN A 37 -4.52 4.03 -0.36
N GLN A 38 -4.22 5.34 -0.51
CA GLN A 38 -2.89 5.80 -0.90
C GLN A 38 -1.85 5.41 0.15
N LEU A 39 -2.15 5.59 1.43
CA LEU A 39 -1.27 5.17 2.52
C LEU A 39 -1.03 3.66 2.51
N ILE A 40 -2.11 2.86 2.42
CA ILE A 40 -2.01 1.39 2.37
C ILE A 40 -1.16 0.94 1.18
N ASN A 41 -1.36 1.51 -0.01
CA ASN A 41 -0.54 1.18 -1.18
C ASN A 41 0.94 1.52 -0.98
N GLN A 42 1.26 2.65 -0.34
CA GLN A 42 2.65 3.02 -0.01
C GLN A 42 3.25 2.05 1.00
N CYS A 43 2.51 1.66 2.04
CA CYS A 43 2.95 0.67 3.01
C CYS A 43 3.23 -0.68 2.36
N ILE A 44 2.34 -1.14 1.47
CA ILE A 44 2.52 -2.40 0.73
C ILE A 44 3.76 -2.32 -0.17
N ARG A 45 3.91 -1.24 -0.93
CA ARG A 45 5.08 -1.05 -1.81
C ARG A 45 6.38 -1.03 -1.00
N PHE A 46 6.42 -0.27 0.08
CA PHE A 46 7.57 -0.21 0.97
C PHE A 46 7.90 -1.60 1.54
N ALA A 47 6.90 -2.33 2.04
CA ALA A 47 7.12 -3.67 2.55
C ALA A 47 7.71 -4.58 1.45
N LEU A 48 7.13 -4.62 0.25
CA LEU A 48 7.64 -5.44 -0.85
C LEU A 48 9.08 -5.09 -1.28
N GLU A 49 9.46 -3.81 -1.22
CA GLU A 49 10.82 -3.37 -1.55
C GLU A 49 11.85 -3.69 -0.45
N ASN A 50 11.40 -3.85 0.80
CA ASN A 50 12.25 -4.08 1.97
C ASN A 50 12.15 -5.50 2.54
N LEU A 51 11.24 -6.32 2.02
CA LEU A 51 11.23 -7.75 2.26
C LEU A 51 12.44 -8.32 1.52
N TYR A 52 13.55 -8.50 2.24
CA TYR A 52 14.59 -9.41 1.80
C TYR A 52 13.92 -10.78 1.68
N ILE A 53 13.74 -11.23 0.44
CA ILE A 53 13.47 -12.62 0.17
C ILE A 53 14.76 -13.32 0.62
N GLU A 54 14.80 -13.81 1.85
CA GLU A 54 15.65 -14.94 2.16
C GLU A 54 15.18 -16.03 1.19
N HIS A 55 15.88 -16.12 0.05
CA HIS A 55 15.80 -17.29 -0.79
C HIS A 55 16.20 -18.44 0.13
N ALA A 56 15.18 -19.12 0.66
CA ALA A 56 15.31 -20.50 1.01
C ALA A 56 15.60 -21.20 -0.33
N ASP A 57 16.89 -21.24 -0.68
CA ASP A 57 17.49 -22.40 -1.32
C ASP A 57 17.08 -23.61 -0.46
N ARG A 58 15.89 -24.14 -0.75
CA ARG A 58 15.60 -25.54 -0.53
C ARG A 58 15.87 -26.20 -1.87
N GLU A 59 17.14 -26.57 -2.05
CA GLU A 59 17.53 -27.75 -2.81
C GLU A 59 16.75 -28.98 -2.32
#